data_AF-A0A822H0R1-F1
#
_entry.id   AF-A0A822H0R1-F1
#
_cell.length_a   1.000
_cell.length_b   1.000
_cell.length_c   1.000
_cell.angle_alpha   90.00
_cell.angle_beta   90.00
_cell.angle_gamma   90.00
#
_symmetry.space_group_name_H-M   'P 1'
#
loop_
_entity.id
_entity.type
_entity.pdbx_description
1 polymer ?
#
loop_
_entity_poly.entity_id
_entity_poly.type
_entity_poly.pdbx_seq_one_letter_code
_entity_poly.pdbx_strand_id
1 'polypeptide(L)'
;MTTKDNKYYCNLCAAGGWNKSVSLSQHMRHMHKSEYNASIKVPLTKRRWTRDEMLILPELEANIPSSDGTFINQVLAKKFPSRTLESIKSCCKTTEYRILLQQIRDCQATQIIERSYCTVTLSSDVNSTTVGNNSINLTEDNDNSNDCSSNDRPNLTVREADST
;
A
#
# COMPACT_ATOMS: atom_id res chain seq x y z
N MET A 1 -31.08 26.82 1.68
CA MET A 1 -32.20 27.50 2.37
C MET A 1 -32.31 26.91 3.76
N THR A 2 -31.81 27.62 4.78
CA THR A 2 -31.73 27.14 6.18
C THR A 2 -32.76 27.89 7.02
N THR A 3 -33.88 27.25 7.34
CA THR A 3 -34.88 27.77 8.27
C THR A 3 -34.45 27.51 9.72
N LYS A 4 -34.84 28.43 10.60
CA LYS A 4 -34.41 28.64 12.00
C LYS A 4 -34.62 27.47 12.99
N ASP A 5 -35.11 26.33 12.52
CA ASP A 5 -35.21 25.09 13.29
C ASP A 5 -34.29 24.07 12.64
N ASN A 6 -33.16 23.75 13.28
CA ASN A 6 -32.17 22.78 12.77
C ASN A 6 -32.68 21.33 12.92
N LYS A 7 -33.85 21.08 12.32
CA LYS A 7 -34.52 19.78 12.29
C LYS A 7 -34.14 19.05 11.01
N TYR A 8 -33.91 17.76 11.15
CA TYR A 8 -33.55 16.87 10.05
C TYR A 8 -34.79 16.12 9.56
N TYR A 9 -34.94 16.04 8.24
CA TYR A 9 -36.06 15.37 7.57
C TYR A 9 -35.52 14.45 6.48
N CYS A 10 -36.21 13.33 6.29
CA CYS A 10 -35.95 12.39 5.23
C CYS A 10 -36.52 12.90 3.91
N ASN A 11 -35.69 12.94 2.86
CA ASN A 11 -36.09 13.33 1.51
C ASN A 11 -36.81 12.22 0.74
N LEU A 12 -36.81 10.98 1.23
CA LEU A 12 -37.40 9.81 0.55
C LEU A 12 -38.80 9.46 1.05
N CYS A 13 -39.11 9.74 2.32
CA CYS A 13 -40.43 9.44 2.90
C CYS A 13 -41.03 10.59 3.73
N ALA A 14 -40.41 11.77 3.73
CA ALA A 14 -40.82 12.95 4.50
C ALA A 14 -40.88 12.76 6.04
N ALA A 15 -40.57 11.57 6.57
CA ALA A 15 -40.40 11.35 8.01
C ALA A 15 -39.31 12.27 8.55
N GLY A 16 -39.53 12.88 9.72
CA GLY A 16 -38.55 13.84 10.22
C GLY A 16 -38.97 14.58 11.47
N GLY A 17 -38.33 15.73 11.66
CA GLY A 17 -38.41 16.51 12.89
C GLY A 17 -37.36 16.10 13.92
N TRP A 18 -36.32 15.36 13.51
CA TRP A 18 -35.24 14.98 14.41
C TRP A 18 -34.35 16.17 14.73
N ASN A 19 -33.91 16.29 15.97
CA ASN A 19 -32.97 17.33 16.40
C ASN A 19 -31.49 16.97 16.10
N LYS A 20 -31.22 15.75 15.63
CA LYS A 20 -29.88 15.21 15.41
C LYS A 20 -29.74 14.59 14.02
N SER A 21 -28.64 14.87 13.33
CA SER A 21 -28.28 14.28 12.03
C SER A 21 -28.10 12.75 12.11
N VAL A 22 -27.66 12.26 13.27
CA VAL A 22 -27.49 10.82 13.53
C VAL A 22 -28.83 10.08 13.46
N SER A 23 -29.92 10.68 13.95
CA SER A 23 -31.26 10.08 13.89
C SER A 23 -31.76 9.97 12.44
N LEU A 24 -31.52 10.98 11.61
CA LEU A 24 -31.79 10.90 10.16
C LEU A 24 -30.94 9.80 9.50
N SER A 25 -29.67 9.71 9.85
CA SER A 25 -28.78 8.67 9.32
C SER A 25 -29.23 7.26 9.73
N GLN A 26 -29.70 7.09 10.96
CA GLN A 26 -30.25 5.82 11.44
C GLN A 26 -31.54 5.48 10.69
N HIS A 27 -32.45 6.45 10.53
CA HIS A 27 -33.65 6.28 9.71
C HIS A 27 -33.31 5.80 8.29
N MET A 28 -32.35 6.45 7.62
CA MET A 28 -31.90 6.06 6.28
C MET A 28 -31.36 4.63 6.24
N ARG A 29 -30.57 4.20 7.24
CA ARG A 29 -30.07 2.82 7.33
C ARG A 29 -31.17 1.77 7.45
N HIS A 30 -32.27 2.09 8.14
CA HIS A 30 -33.37 1.15 8.40
C HIS A 30 -34.41 1.16 7.27
N MET A 31 -34.85 2.35 6.85
CA MET A 31 -35.99 2.52 5.94
C MET A 31 -35.59 2.70 4.47
N HIS A 32 -34.37 3.18 4.20
CA HIS A 32 -33.87 3.51 2.86
C HIS A 32 -32.49 2.88 2.63
N LYS A 33 -32.37 1.59 2.95
CA LYS A 33 -31.08 0.87 2.96
C LYS A 33 -30.40 0.93 1.59
N SER A 34 -31.15 0.83 0.51
CA SER A 34 -30.62 0.86 -0.85
C SER A 34 -29.97 2.21 -1.16
N GLU A 35 -30.70 3.29 -0.92
CA GLU A 35 -30.28 4.67 -1.18
C GLU A 35 -29.16 5.09 -0.23
N TYR A 36 -29.24 4.68 1.04
CA TYR A 36 -28.18 4.88 2.01
C TYR A 36 -26.88 4.21 1.55
N ASN A 37 -26.95 2.93 1.15
CA ASN A 37 -25.78 2.21 0.64
C ASN A 37 -25.22 2.85 -0.64
N ALA A 38 -26.09 3.28 -1.57
CA ALA A 38 -25.68 3.98 -2.79
C ALA A 38 -25.02 5.34 -2.49
N SER A 39 -25.41 6.00 -1.41
CA SER A 39 -24.83 7.28 -0.98
C SER A 39 -23.44 7.13 -0.35
N ILE A 40 -23.11 5.96 0.21
CA ILE A 40 -21.82 5.70 0.83
C ILE A 40 -20.75 5.54 -0.26
N LYS A 41 -19.90 6.55 -0.40
CA LYS A 41 -18.69 6.49 -1.22
C LYS A 41 -17.53 6.03 -0.34
N VAL A 42 -17.27 4.73 -0.25
CA VAL A 42 -16.05 4.24 0.42
C VAL A 42 -14.88 4.43 -0.54
N PRO A 43 -13.85 5.21 -0.20
CA PRO A 43 -12.65 5.27 -1.03
C PRO A 43 -12.01 3.87 -1.06
N LEU A 44 -11.71 3.38 -2.26
CA LEU A 44 -10.98 2.13 -2.44
C LEU A 44 -9.56 2.29 -1.88
N THR A 45 -9.40 1.96 -0.61
CA THR A 45 -8.08 1.84 0.02
C THR A 45 -7.61 0.40 -0.16
N LYS A 46 -6.43 0.23 -0.75
CA LYS A 46 -5.85 -1.10 -0.90
C LYS A 46 -5.46 -1.61 0.50
N ARG A 47 -5.79 -2.86 0.83
CA ARG A 47 -5.49 -3.46 2.14
C ARG A 47 -4.06 -3.98 2.26
N ARG A 48 -3.53 -4.64 1.22
CA ARG A 48 -2.18 -5.24 1.21
C ARG A 48 -1.23 -4.38 0.39
N TRP A 49 0.02 -4.27 0.82
CA TRP A 49 1.08 -3.70 0.00
C TRP A 49 1.46 -4.71 -1.08
N THR A 50 1.51 -4.26 -2.32
CA THR A 50 2.03 -5.07 -3.42
C THR A 50 3.55 -5.02 -3.43
N ARG A 51 4.18 -6.02 -4.03
CA ARG A 51 5.65 -6.07 -4.17
C ARG A 51 6.18 -4.81 -4.85
N ASP A 52 5.54 -4.36 -5.93
CA ASP A 52 5.95 -3.17 -6.66
C ASP A 52 5.85 -1.91 -5.79
N GLU A 53 4.77 -1.75 -5.03
CA GLU A 53 4.63 -0.60 -4.11
C GLU A 53 5.69 -0.65 -3.00
N MET A 54 6.08 -1.84 -2.52
CA MET A 54 7.15 -2.01 -1.53
C MET A 54 8.53 -1.62 -2.09
N LEU A 55 8.73 -1.67 -3.40
CA LEU A 55 9.98 -1.25 -4.07
C LEU A 55 9.95 0.24 -4.44
N ILE A 56 8.82 0.74 -4.95
CA ILE A 56 8.67 2.14 -5.40
C ILE A 56 8.65 3.11 -4.22
N LEU A 57 8.02 2.73 -3.09
CA LEU A 57 7.92 3.60 -1.92
C LEU A 57 9.29 4.05 -1.37
N PRO A 58 10.26 3.15 -1.10
CA PRO A 58 11.58 3.54 -0.62
C PRO A 58 12.43 4.25 -1.69
N GLU A 59 12.25 3.94 -2.97
CA GLU A 59 12.89 4.67 -4.07
C GLU A 59 12.46 6.14 -4.10
N LEU A 60 11.16 6.39 -3.96
CA LEU A 60 10.63 7.74 -3.84
C LEU A 60 11.11 8.43 -2.58
N GLU A 61 11.21 7.73 -1.45
CA GLU A 61 11.78 8.29 -0.22
C GLU A 61 13.24 8.73 -0.41
N ALA A 62 14.08 7.88 -1.01
CA ALA A 62 15.49 8.18 -1.22
C ALA A 62 15.71 9.44 -2.10
N ASN A 63 14.77 9.71 -3.01
CA ASN A 63 14.80 10.88 -3.88
C ASN A 63 14.22 12.15 -3.24
N ILE A 64 13.59 12.07 -2.06
CA ILE A 64 13.09 13.26 -1.36
C ILE A 64 14.27 13.92 -0.64
N PRO A 65 14.59 15.19 -0.94
CA PRO A 65 15.67 15.89 -0.25
C PRO A 65 15.30 16.04 1.23
N SER A 66 16.24 15.70 2.10
CA SER A 66 16.20 16.00 3.53
C SER A 66 16.42 17.50 3.76
N SER A 67 15.48 18.34 3.32
CA SER A 67 15.45 19.76 3.68
C SER A 67 14.70 19.96 4.99
N ASP A 68 15.07 20.99 5.74
CA ASP A 68 14.42 21.32 7.01
C ASP A 68 12.90 21.49 6.82
N GLY A 69 12.13 20.75 7.62
CA GLY A 69 10.66 20.81 7.64
C GLY A 69 9.94 19.89 6.64
N THR A 70 10.65 19.09 5.84
CA THR A 70 9.98 18.17 4.90
C THR A 70 9.42 16.95 5.63
N PHE A 71 8.10 16.88 5.73
CA PHE A 71 7.40 15.68 6.22
C PHE A 71 7.36 14.61 5.12
N ILE A 72 8.40 13.79 5.02
CA ILE A 72 8.57 12.71 4.02
C ILE A 72 7.28 11.90 3.82
N ASN A 73 6.67 11.43 4.91
CA ASN A 73 5.43 10.64 4.85
C ASN A 73 4.25 11.38 4.20
N GLN A 74 4.15 12.70 4.38
CA GLN A 74 3.12 13.51 3.71
C GLN A 74 3.41 13.66 2.22
N VAL A 75 4.68 13.78 1.85
CA VAL A 75 5.10 13.82 0.44
C VAL A 75 4.79 12.49 -0.24
N LEU A 76 5.12 11.37 0.39
CA LEU A 76 4.77 10.02 -0.09
C LEU A 76 3.26 9.83 -0.21
N ALA A 77 2.46 10.31 0.76
CA ALA A 77 1.00 10.21 0.70
C ALA A 77 0.41 10.92 -0.53
N LYS A 78 1.01 12.03 -0.99
CA LYS A 78 0.59 12.70 -2.23
C LYS A 78 0.89 11.87 -3.48
N LYS A 79 1.90 11.01 -3.45
CA LYS A 79 2.29 10.12 -4.57
C LYS A 79 1.46 8.82 -4.59
N PHE A 80 0.91 8.40 -3.45
CA PHE A 80 0.09 7.18 -3.33
C PHE A 80 -1.35 7.52 -2.91
N PRO A 81 -2.21 8.04 -3.81
CA PRO A 81 -3.57 8.46 -3.47
C PRO A 81 -4.48 7.30 -3.00
N SER A 82 -4.15 6.06 -3.37
CA SER A 82 -4.86 4.85 -2.91
C SER A 82 -4.43 4.37 -1.51
N ARG A 83 -3.46 5.04 -0.87
CA ARG A 83 -2.91 4.70 0.45
C ARG A 83 -3.15 5.83 1.42
N THR A 84 -3.53 5.48 2.64
CA THR A 84 -3.65 6.46 3.72
C THR A 84 -2.28 6.79 4.30
N LEU A 85 -2.14 7.98 4.88
CA LEU A 85 -0.91 8.38 5.57
C LEU A 85 -0.51 7.39 6.68
N GLU A 86 -1.49 6.81 7.37
CA GLU A 86 -1.27 5.81 8.41
C GLU A 86 -0.76 4.48 7.85
N SER A 87 -1.28 4.05 6.69
CA SER A 87 -0.79 2.87 5.98
C SER A 87 0.68 3.04 5.56
N ILE A 88 1.04 4.21 5.06
CA ILE A 88 2.44 4.56 4.70
C ILE A 88 3.33 4.54 5.94
N LYS A 89 2.92 5.22 7.03
CA LYS A 89 3.66 5.21 8.29
C LYS A 89 3.86 3.79 8.84
N SER A 90 2.87 2.92 8.71
CA SER A 90 2.97 1.51 9.11
C SER A 90 3.97 0.76 8.24
N CYS A 91 3.93 0.95 6.92
CA CYS A 91 4.89 0.37 5.98
C CYS A 91 6.33 0.79 6.29
N CYS A 92 6.58 2.08 6.51
CA CYS A 92 7.91 2.62 6.79
C CYS A 92 8.54 2.09 8.11
N LYS A 93 7.72 1.50 9.00
CA LYS A 93 8.21 0.87 10.24
C LYS A 93 8.69 -0.56 10.03
N THR A 94 8.32 -1.21 8.92
CA THR A 94 8.65 -2.61 8.67
C THR A 94 10.15 -2.79 8.40
N THR A 95 10.70 -3.94 8.78
CA THR A 95 12.11 -4.27 8.55
C THR A 95 12.43 -4.39 7.06
N GLU A 96 11.55 -5.05 6.30
CA GLU A 96 11.69 -5.21 4.85
C GLU A 96 11.86 -3.87 4.14
N TYR A 97 11.01 -2.89 4.48
CA TYR A 97 11.12 -1.54 3.96
C TYR A 97 12.47 -0.88 4.26
N ARG A 98 12.94 -0.97 5.51
CA ARG A 98 14.21 -0.34 5.93
C ARG A 98 15.41 -0.96 5.24
N ILE A 99 15.40 -2.27 5.02
CA ILE A 99 16.44 -2.97 4.27
C ILE A 99 16.48 -2.45 2.84
N LEU A 100 15.33 -2.40 2.15
CA LEU A 100 15.25 -1.90 0.77
C LEU A 100 15.71 -0.45 0.65
N LEU A 101 15.28 0.41 1.58
CA LEU A 101 15.67 1.81 1.62
C LEU A 101 17.19 1.98 1.83
N GLN A 102 17.78 1.17 2.71
CA GLN A 102 19.23 1.17 2.92
C GLN A 102 19.97 0.74 1.66
N GLN A 103 19.55 -0.36 1.03
CA GLN A 103 20.13 -0.84 -0.23
C GLN A 103 20.07 0.23 -1.33
N ILE A 104 18.96 0.94 -1.46
CA ILE A 104 18.80 2.02 -2.45
C ILE A 104 19.78 3.16 -2.15
N ARG A 105 19.91 3.58 -0.89
CA ARG A 105 20.86 4.64 -0.49
C ARG A 105 22.31 4.22 -0.73
N ASP A 106 22.64 2.97 -0.43
CA ASP A 106 23.99 2.42 -0.66
C ASP A 106 24.30 2.37 -2.16
N CYS A 107 23.36 1.91 -2.99
CA CYS A 107 23.49 1.91 -4.46
C CYS A 107 23.61 3.32 -5.04
N GLN A 108 22.85 4.30 -4.51
CA GLN A 108 22.95 5.69 -4.95
C GLN A 108 24.32 6.28 -4.59
N ALA A 109 24.85 5.97 -3.40
CA ALA A 109 26.18 6.41 -2.98
C ALA A 109 27.29 5.82 -3.88
N THR A 110 27.21 4.53 -4.24
CA THR A 110 28.22 3.89 -5.10
C THR A 110 28.14 4.37 -6.55
N GLN A 111 26.96 4.59 -7.11
CA GLN A 111 26.80 5.13 -8.47
C GLN A 111 27.35 6.56 -8.62
N ILE A 112 27.34 7.37 -7.56
CA ILE A 112 27.97 8.69 -7.54
C ILE A 112 29.50 8.55 -7.59
N ILE A 113 30.06 7.56 -6.90
CA ILE A 113 31.50 7.28 -6.95
C ILE A 113 31.90 6.82 -8.35
N GLU A 114 31.12 5.93 -8.98
CA GLU A 114 31.39 5.45 -10.34
C GLU A 114 31.39 6.54 -11.41
N ARG A 115 30.48 7.50 -11.28
CA ARG A 115 30.41 8.63 -12.19
C ARG A 115 31.49 9.68 -11.91
N SER A 116 31.95 9.78 -10.68
CA SER A 116 32.96 10.75 -10.24
C SER A 116 34.40 10.35 -10.57
N TYR A 117 34.71 9.06 -10.70
CA TYR A 117 36.07 8.63 -11.06
C TYR A 117 36.32 8.54 -12.57
N CYS A 118 35.30 8.72 -13.42
CA CYS A 118 35.46 8.61 -14.87
C CYS A 118 35.86 9.93 -15.58
N THR A 119 36.06 11.03 -14.86
CA THR A 119 36.52 12.32 -15.43
C THR A 119 38.00 12.62 -15.20
N VAL A 120 38.73 11.72 -14.54
CA VAL A 120 40.17 11.88 -14.33
C VAL A 120 40.88 10.63 -14.86
N THR A 121 41.56 10.82 -16.00
CA THR A 121 42.49 9.90 -16.69
C THR A 121 41.90 8.64 -17.34
N LEU A 122 41.73 8.70 -18.67
CA LEU A 122 42.06 7.61 -19.61
C LEU A 122 42.09 8.18 -21.04
N SER A 123 43.16 8.94 -21.33
CA SER A 123 43.67 9.11 -22.69
C SER A 123 45.00 8.37 -22.76
N SER A 124 44.97 7.13 -23.24
CA SER A 124 46.11 6.50 -23.93
C SER A 124 45.66 5.17 -24.51
N ASP A 125 45.58 5.16 -25.84
CA ASP A 125 45.38 4.00 -26.70
C ASP A 125 46.47 2.95 -26.51
N VAL A 126 46.12 1.64 -26.51
CA VAL A 126 46.85 0.64 -27.32
C VAL A 126 45.97 -0.58 -27.63
N ASN A 127 46.08 -1.04 -28.88
CA ASN A 127 45.36 -2.12 -29.54
C ASN A 127 45.62 -3.55 -29.04
N SER A 128 44.65 -4.41 -29.37
CA SER A 128 44.80 -5.73 -30.03
C SER A 128 45.09 -7.02 -29.24
N THR A 129 44.15 -7.96 -29.48
CA THR A 129 44.33 -9.40 -29.79
C THR A 129 44.64 -10.35 -28.61
N THR A 130 43.75 -11.31 -28.32
CA THR A 130 43.83 -12.75 -28.75
C THR A 130 42.97 -13.66 -27.86
N VAL A 131 42.04 -14.38 -28.50
CA VAL A 131 41.51 -15.75 -28.28
C VAL A 131 41.54 -16.39 -26.89
N GLY A 132 40.39 -16.93 -26.45
CA GLY A 132 40.33 -18.02 -25.46
C GLY A 132 38.92 -18.35 -24.98
N ASN A 133 38.34 -19.42 -25.52
CA ASN A 133 37.00 -19.95 -25.21
C ASN A 133 36.83 -20.39 -23.74
N ASN A 134 35.59 -20.38 -23.23
CA ASN A 134 34.99 -21.57 -22.62
C ASN A 134 33.47 -21.45 -22.41
N SER A 135 32.74 -22.35 -23.04
CA SER A 135 31.34 -22.68 -22.80
C SER A 135 31.21 -23.50 -21.52
N ILE A 136 30.21 -23.22 -20.69
CA ILE A 136 29.56 -24.28 -19.88
C ILE A 136 28.09 -23.95 -19.67
N ASN A 137 27.24 -24.88 -20.10
CA ASN A 137 25.81 -24.97 -19.83
C ASN A 137 25.54 -25.11 -18.33
N LEU A 138 24.45 -24.53 -17.84
CA LEU A 138 23.75 -25.01 -16.66
C LEU A 138 22.28 -25.19 -17.00
N THR A 139 21.85 -26.41 -16.74
CA THR A 139 20.62 -27.09 -17.09
C THR A 139 19.41 -26.57 -16.32
N GLU A 140 18.26 -26.65 -17.00
CA GLU A 140 16.94 -26.64 -16.40
C GLU A 140 16.79 -27.87 -15.51
N ASP A 141 16.59 -27.68 -14.21
CA ASP A 141 15.99 -28.68 -13.34
C ASP A 141 14.72 -28.08 -12.73
N ASN A 142 13.63 -28.54 -13.34
CA ASN A 142 12.25 -28.38 -12.95
C ASN A 142 11.95 -29.44 -11.88
N ASP A 143 11.77 -29.03 -10.62
CA ASP A 143 11.13 -29.89 -9.62
C ASP A 143 9.98 -29.16 -8.92
N ASN A 144 8.81 -29.53 -9.42
CA ASN A 144 7.47 -29.37 -8.90
C ASN A 144 7.29 -30.19 -7.61
N SER A 145 7.01 -29.52 -6.49
CA SER A 145 6.44 -30.17 -5.31
C SER A 145 5.35 -29.29 -4.70
N ASN A 146 4.14 -29.44 -5.25
CA ASN A 146 2.89 -29.25 -4.53
C ASN A 146 2.84 -30.22 -3.35
N ASP A 147 2.75 -29.71 -2.12
CA ASP A 147 2.05 -30.42 -1.07
C ASP A 147 1.30 -29.44 -0.16
N CYS A 148 -0.01 -29.65 -0.12
CA CYS A 148 -1.00 -28.86 0.59
C CYS A 148 -1.81 -29.82 1.47
N SER A 149 -1.52 -29.83 2.76
CA SER A 149 -2.32 -30.42 3.85
C SER A 149 -1.84 -29.72 5.13
N SER A 150 -2.67 -29.14 5.99
CA SER A 150 -3.91 -29.70 6.52
C SER A 150 -4.91 -28.60 6.89
N ASN A 151 -6.16 -28.81 6.50
CA ASN A 151 -7.33 -28.21 7.14
C ASN A 151 -7.70 -29.09 8.34
N ASP A 152 -7.59 -28.59 9.56
CA ASP A 152 -8.31 -29.15 10.71
C ASP A 152 -8.99 -28.02 11.47
N ARG A 153 -10.28 -27.86 11.16
CA ARG A 153 -11.21 -26.96 11.85
C ARG A 153 -12.30 -27.85 12.43
N PRO A 154 -12.33 -28.11 13.75
CA PRO A 154 -13.42 -28.90 14.33
C PRO A 154 -14.73 -28.10 14.37
N ASN A 155 -15.62 -28.63 13.54
CA ASN A 155 -17.07 -28.64 13.49
C ASN A 155 -17.88 -28.12 14.71
N LEU A 156 -18.91 -27.32 14.40
CA LEU A 156 -20.02 -27.00 15.29
C LEU A 156 -20.81 -28.27 15.65
N THR A 157 -21.12 -28.45 16.93
CA THR A 157 -22.31 -29.20 17.35
C THR A 157 -23.28 -28.26 18.03
N VAL A 158 -24.37 -27.97 17.32
CA VAL A 158 -25.67 -27.57 17.86
C VAL A 158 -26.23 -28.74 18.69
N ARG A 159 -26.84 -28.45 19.84
CA ARG A 159 -27.85 -29.20 20.63
C ARG A 159 -27.94 -28.54 22.01
N GLU A 160 -29.05 -28.34 22.71
CA GLU A 160 -30.49 -28.56 22.52
C GLU A 160 -31.14 -27.64 23.58
N ALA A 161 -32.27 -27.04 23.26
CA ALA A 161 -33.16 -26.48 24.26
C ALA A 161 -33.91 -27.63 24.92
N ASP A 162 -34.01 -27.63 26.25
CA ASP A 162 -35.19 -28.14 26.95
C ASP A 162 -35.23 -27.68 28.41
N SER A 163 -36.47 -27.55 28.86
CA SER A 163 -37.02 -27.00 30.10
C SER A 163 -36.38 -27.42 31.43
N THR A 164 -36.41 -26.51 32.42
CA THR A 164 -37.29 -26.59 33.60
C THR A 164 -37.46 -25.19 34.20
#